data_AF-A0A453R6G2-F1
#
_entry.id   AF-A0A453R6G2-F1
#
_cell.length_a   1.000
_cell.length_b   1.000
_cell.length_c   1.000
_cell.angle_alpha   90.00
_cell.angle_beta   90.00
_cell.angle_gamma   90.00
#
_symmetry.space_group_name_H-M   'P 1'
#
loop_
_entity.id
_entity.type
_entity.pdbx_description
1 polymer ?
#
loop_
_entity_poly.entity_id
_entity_poly.type
_entity_poly.pdbx_seq_one_letter_code
_entity_poly.pdbx_strand_id
1 'polypeptide(L)' 'MFKLEDVAMGIWINEMKKEGFDVTYQNDGRILVEGCEDGYVVAHYQEPRQMMCLWDKFQKTKRGNCCNE' A
#
# COMPACT_ATOMS: atom_id res chain seq x y z
N MET A 1 5.61 19.36 5.63
CA MET A 1 5.37 17.93 5.87
C MET A 1 4.46 17.82 7.08
N PHE A 2 3.26 17.26 6.91
CA PHE A 2 2.35 17.05 8.03
C PHE A 2 2.90 15.93 8.90
N LYS A 3 3.13 16.19 10.19
CA LYS A 3 3.47 15.12 11.13
C LYS A 3 2.25 14.22 11.26
N LEU A 4 2.47 12.90 11.25
CA LEU A 4 1.43 11.89 11.47
C LEU A 4 0.28 12.00 10.46
N GLU A 5 0.61 12.13 9.18
CA GLU A 5 -0.39 12.28 8.11
C GLU A 5 -1.43 11.15 8.10
N ASP A 6 -1.02 9.90 8.32
CA ASP A 6 -1.95 8.76 8.39
C ASP A 6 -2.90 8.83 9.60
N VAL A 7 -2.44 9.38 10.72
CA VAL A 7 -3.29 9.60 11.90
C VAL A 7 -4.31 10.70 11.61
N ALA A 8 -3.88 11.78 10.96
CA ALA A 8 -4.78 12.86 10.56
C ALA A 8 -5.85 12.36 9.58
N MET A 9 -5.48 11.51 8.62
CA MET A 9 -6.42 10.84 7.73
C MET A 9 -7.42 9.97 8.49
N GLY A 10 -6.98 9.21 9.49
CA GLY A 10 -7.87 8.41 10.35
C GLY A 10 -8.88 9.25 11.13
N ILE A 11 -8.46 10.40 11.67
CA ILE A 11 -9.36 11.36 12.34
C ILE A 11 -10.39 11.90 11.36
N TRP A 12 -9.97 12.28 10.16
CA TRP A 12 -10.88 12.80 9.14
C TRP A 12 -11.91 11.77 8.68
N ILE A 13 -11.50 10.51 8.44
CA ILE A 13 -12.42 9.40 8.12
C ILE A 13 -13.44 9.21 9.24
N ASN A 14 -13.03 9.33 10.51
CA ASN A 14 -13.94 9.24 11.64
C ASN A 14 -14.98 10.38 11.68
N GLU A 15 -14.60 11.62 11.35
CA GLU A 15 -15.54 12.73 11.24
C GLU A 15 -16.52 12.53 10.06
N MET A 16 -16.04 12.08 8.90
CA MET A 16 -16.92 11.74 7.78
C MET A 16 -17.96 10.68 8.16
N LYS A 17 -17.55 9.66 8.90
CA LYS A 17 -18.49 8.65 9.40
C LYS A 17 -19.55 9.26 10.32
N LYS A 18 -19.21 10.23 11.17
CA LYS A 18 -20.18 10.95 12.02
C LYS A 18 -21.12 11.85 11.23
N GLU A 19 -20.65 12.43 10.13
CA GLU A 19 -21.46 13.23 9.20
C GLU A 19 -22.43 12.38 8.36
N GLY A 20 -22.40 11.06 8.52
CA GLY A 20 -23.34 10.13 7.86
C GLY A 20 -22.84 9.57 6.54
N PHE A 21 -21.55 9.73 6.21
CA PHE A 21 -20.96 9.09 5.04
C PHE A 21 -20.84 7.57 5.25
N ASP A 22 -21.06 6.82 4.17
CA ASP A 22 -20.90 5.37 4.16
C ASP A 22 -19.42 4.99 4.08
N VAL A 23 -18.81 4.85 5.27
CA VAL A 23 -17.40 4.49 5.42
C VAL A 23 -17.28 2.99 5.70
N THR A 24 -16.64 2.27 4.79
CA THR A 24 -16.28 0.85 4.95
C THR A 24 -14.79 0.67 5.18
N TYR A 25 -14.42 -0.16 6.15
CA TYR A 25 -13.04 -0.60 6.34
C TYR A 25 -12.85 -1.94 5.64
N GLN A 26 -11.88 -2.01 4.74
CA GLN A 26 -11.53 -3.23 4.02
C GLN A 26 -10.07 -3.55 4.27
N ASN A 27 -9.78 -4.84 4.43
CA ASN A 27 -8.42 -5.35 4.50
C ASN A 27 -8.14 -6.09 3.19
N ASP A 28 -7.08 -5.69 2.49
CA ASP A 28 -6.58 -6.39 1.33
C ASP A 28 -5.21 -6.98 1.69
N GLY A 29 -5.13 -8.31 1.76
CA GLY A 29 -3.90 -9.02 2.10
C GLY A 29 -2.75 -8.79 1.12
N ARG A 30 -3.01 -8.13 -0.02
CA ARG A 30 -1.98 -7.73 -1.00
C ARG A 30 -1.37 -6.36 -0.67
N ILE A 31 -1.85 -5.66 0.36
CA ILE A 31 -1.22 -4.45 0.90
C ILE A 31 -0.29 -4.91 2.03
N LEU A 32 0.98 -5.12 1.69
CA LEU A 32 1.97 -5.69 2.58
C LEU A 32 2.73 -4.56 3.28
N VAL A 33 2.50 -4.44 4.60
CA VAL A 33 3.19 -3.45 5.45
C VAL A 33 4.61 -3.90 5.79
N GLU A 34 4.91 -5.19 5.65
CA GLU A 34 6.23 -5.77 5.86
C GLU A 34 6.62 -6.61 4.65
N GLY A 35 7.68 -6.20 3.95
CA GLY A 35 8.27 -6.97 2.85
C GLY A 35 7.44 -7.01 1.58
N CYS A 36 7.51 -8.15 0.89
CA CYS A 36 6.93 -8.38 -0.43
C CYS A 36 6.55 -9.85 -0.58
N GLU A 37 5.35 -10.12 -1.11
CA GLU A 37 4.89 -11.44 -1.55
C GLU A 37 4.31 -11.31 -2.98
N ASP A 38 4.51 -12.33 -3.82
CA ASP A 38 3.99 -12.33 -5.19
C ASP A 38 2.46 -12.12 -5.20
N GLY A 39 2.00 -11.25 -6.09
CA GLY A 39 0.62 -10.78 -6.16
C GLY A 39 0.32 -9.52 -5.34
N TYR A 40 1.32 -8.89 -4.73
CA TYR A 40 1.14 -7.64 -3.99
C TYR A 40 0.52 -6.53 -4.85
N VAL A 41 -0.24 -5.65 -4.18
CA VAL A 41 -0.68 -4.33 -4.67
C VAL A 41 0.24 -3.25 -4.13
N VAL A 42 0.61 -3.34 -2.85
CA VAL A 42 1.62 -2.50 -2.21
C VAL A 42 2.62 -3.43 -1.51
N ALA A 43 3.90 -3.18 -1.73
CA ALA A 43 5.00 -3.84 -1.02
C ALA A 43 5.81 -2.79 -0.25
N HIS A 44 6.27 -3.15 0.94
CA HIS A 44 7.00 -2.25 1.82
C HIS A 44 8.45 -2.71 1.99
N TYR A 45 9.31 -1.83 2.54
CA TYR A 45 10.75 -2.06 2.72
C TYR A 45 11.53 -2.41 1.44
N GLN A 46 11.16 -1.80 0.31
CA GLN A 46 11.85 -1.99 -0.97
C GLN A 46 12.95 -0.96 -1.16
N GLU A 47 14.18 -1.40 -1.32
CA GLU A 47 15.31 -0.54 -1.67
C GLU A 47 15.12 0.09 -3.07
N PRO A 48 15.75 1.25 -3.36
CA PRO A 48 15.62 1.90 -4.67
C PRO A 48 15.94 0.97 -5.86
N ARG A 49 16.90 0.06 -5.71
CA ARG A 49 17.21 -0.94 -6.75
C ARG A 49 16.13 -2.00 -6.91
N GLN A 50 15.52 -2.43 -5.81
CA GLN A 50 14.37 -3.34 -5.83
C GLN A 50 13.18 -2.68 -6.52
N MET A 51 12.89 -1.40 -6.25
CA MET A 51 11.80 -0.66 -6.92
C MET A 51 11.93 -0.67 -8.45
N MET A 52 13.15 -0.48 -8.98
CA MET A 52 13.39 -0.57 -10.43
C MET A 52 13.13 -1.97 -10.98
N CYS A 53 13.53 -3.00 -10.25
CA CYS A 53 13.26 -4.39 -10.61
C CYS A 53 11.76 -4.73 -10.55
N LEU A 54 11.05 -4.28 -9.50
CA LEU A 54 9.62 -4.48 -9.34
C LEU A 54 8.85 -3.88 -10.51
N TRP A 55 9.24 -2.65 -10.91
CA TRP A 55 8.65 -1.97 -12.05
C TRP A 55 8.89 -2.71 -13.37
N ASP A 56 10.13 -3.15 -13.63
CA ASP A 56 10.44 -3.94 -14.84
C ASP A 56 9.65 -5.26 -14.89
N LYS A 57 9.55 -5.98 -13.77
CA LYS A 57 8.73 -7.20 -13.67
C LYS A 57 7.26 -6.88 -13.95
N PHE A 58 6.70 -5.85 -13.32
CA PHE A 58 5.31 -5.45 -13.52
C PHE A 58 5.02 -5.08 -14.98
N GLN A 59 5.93 -4.37 -15.65
CA GLN A 59 5.76 -4.02 -17.06
C GLN A 59 5.69 -5.26 -17.97
N LYS A 60 6.47 -6.30 -17.68
CA LYS A 60 6.53 -7.56 -18.43
C LYS A 60 5.39 -8.53 -18.12
N THR A 61 5.06 -8.70 -16.84
CA THR A 61 4.12 -9.74 -16.39
C THR A 61 2.72 -9.23 -16.11
N LYS A 62 2.55 -7.89 -15.98
CA LYS A 62 1.34 -7.23 -15.47
C LYS A 62 0.91 -7.71 -14.08
N ARG A 63 1.86 -8.24 -13.31
CA ARG A 63 1.67 -8.77 -11.95
C ARG A 63 2.78 -8.27 -11.03
N GLY A 64 2.44 -8.00 -9.77
CA GLY A 64 3.43 -7.66 -8.75
C GLY A 64 4.21 -8.91 -8.38
N ASN A 65 5.43 -9.05 -8.90
CA ASN A 65 6.30 -10.17 -8.56
C ASN A 65 7.50 -9.61 -7.81
N CYS A 66 7.80 -10.18 -6.65
CA CYS A 66 8.86 -9.67 -5.79
C CYS A 66 10.23 -9.82 -6.45
N CYS A 67 11.12 -8.88 -6.13
CA CYS A 67 12.51 -8.97 -6.52
C CYS A 67 13.29 -9.63 -5.39
N ASN A 68 14.19 -10.55 -5.76
CA ASN A 68 14.96 -11.44 -4.88
C ASN A 68 15.03 -10.99 -3.41
N GLU A 69 14.54 -11.84 -2.51
CA GLU A 69 14.84 -11.76 -1.06
C GLU A 69 16.35 -11.71 -0.81
#